data_AF-A0A9W7FWD9-F1
#
_entry.id   AF-A0A9W7FWD9-F1
#
_cell.length_a   1.000
_cell.length_b   1.000
_cell.length_c   1.000
_cell.angle_alpha   90.00
_cell.angle_beta   90.00
_cell.angle_gamma   90.00
#
_symmetry.space_group_name_H-M   'P 1'
#
loop_
_entity.id
_entity.type
_entity.pdbx_description
1 polymer ?
#
loop_
_entity_poly.entity_id
_entity_poly.type
_entity_poly.pdbx_seq_one_letter_code
_entity_poly.pdbx_strand_id
1 'polypeptide(L)'
;MKYVALSLISLLALPMVCTPHPTPFFPSFPYHPSTPLAAILYYSAVLNMLIAIGFKLRVGCTLLMKDQKAGTIPLLSYILFFPFHIPTILYTYIHTVLGVGHGVNYADEVLPDFWVGGRYAHKIPQSQKPPERWEVTVDLTSEFPEMSIGETSVYVNAPVWDGTPPTIANIDLCASAISSGWRGSRGNGGKSGGAVMVHCAHGRGRSCLIACAGIVKSGKAKDWRE
;
A
#
# COMPACT_ATOMS: atom_id res chain seq x y z
N MET A 1 -4.50 9.18 10.22
CA MET A 1 -5.24 8.83 11.45
C MET A 1 -4.91 7.45 11.99
N LYS A 2 -4.77 6.39 11.16
CA LYS A 2 -4.45 5.01 11.60
C LYS A 2 -3.22 4.92 12.53
N TYR A 3 -2.12 5.55 12.16
CA TYR A 3 -0.83 5.46 12.89
C TYR A 3 -0.77 6.28 14.17
N VAL A 4 -1.53 7.39 14.23
CA VAL A 4 -1.67 8.20 15.44
C VAL A 4 -2.46 7.43 16.50
N ALA A 5 -3.52 6.72 16.09
CA ALA A 5 -4.30 5.87 17.00
C ALA A 5 -3.46 4.71 17.58
N LEU A 6 -2.65 4.02 16.76
CA LEU A 6 -1.75 2.95 17.23
C LEU A 6 -0.67 3.47 18.20
N SER A 7 -0.11 4.64 17.90
CA SER A 7 0.86 5.31 18.79
C SER A 7 0.21 5.72 20.11
N LEU A 8 -1.00 6.27 20.06
CA LEU A 8 -1.77 6.65 21.25
C LEU A 8 -2.16 5.43 22.09
N ILE A 9 -2.57 4.32 21.48
CA ILE A 9 -2.87 3.07 22.22
C ILE A 9 -1.61 2.57 22.92
N SER A 10 -0.46 2.60 22.25
CA SER A 10 0.82 2.20 22.85
C SER A 10 1.24 3.14 23.99
N LEU A 11 1.06 4.46 23.82
CA LEU A 11 1.31 5.50 24.83
C LEU A 11 0.34 5.46 26.01
N LEU A 12 -0.93 5.10 25.79
CA LEU A 12 -1.94 4.95 26.84
C LEU A 12 -1.83 3.63 27.59
N ALA A 13 -1.26 2.59 26.95
CA ALA A 13 -0.92 1.33 27.61
C ALA A 13 0.35 1.46 28.48
N LEU A 14 1.26 2.39 28.16
CA LEU A 14 2.52 2.61 28.89
C LEU A 14 2.31 2.89 30.40
N PRO A 15 1.38 3.75 30.85
CA PRO A 15 1.07 3.92 32.27
C PRO A 15 0.54 2.66 32.96
N MET A 16 -0.32 1.87 32.28
CA MET A 16 -0.82 0.59 32.81
C MET A 16 0.29 -0.45 33.02
N VAL A 17 1.42 -0.24 32.34
CA VAL A 17 2.59 -1.10 32.35
C VAL A 17 3.67 -0.53 33.31
N CYS A 18 3.87 0.79 33.38
CA CYS A 18 5.05 1.36 34.04
C CYS A 18 4.80 1.99 35.42
N THR A 19 3.57 2.07 35.94
CA THR A 19 3.33 2.71 37.26
C THR A 19 3.23 1.72 38.41
N PRO A 20 4.13 1.77 39.42
CA PRO A 20 4.00 1.01 40.66
C PRO A 20 3.09 1.69 41.71
N HIS A 21 2.61 2.92 41.46
CA HIS A 21 1.81 3.68 42.43
C HIS A 21 0.34 3.88 41.99
N PRO A 22 -0.62 3.70 42.91
CA PRO A 22 -2.03 3.89 42.63
C PRO A 22 -2.31 5.36 42.30
N THR A 23 -2.99 5.60 41.18
CA THR A 23 -3.65 6.88 40.90
C THR A 23 -5.15 6.73 41.18
N PRO A 24 -5.86 7.79 41.61
CA PRO A 24 -7.26 7.68 42.06
C PRO A 24 -8.26 7.22 40.99
N PHE A 25 -7.83 7.07 39.74
CA PHE A 25 -8.68 6.68 38.60
C PHE A 25 -8.40 5.27 38.07
N PHE A 26 -7.33 4.60 38.50
CA PHE A 26 -6.98 3.27 38.01
C PHE A 26 -6.65 2.33 39.18
N PRO A 27 -7.36 1.20 39.34
CA PRO A 27 -7.03 0.22 40.36
C PRO A 27 -5.59 -0.26 40.15
N SER A 28 -4.83 -0.34 41.24
CA SER A 28 -3.46 -0.87 41.24
C SER A 28 -3.49 -2.32 40.78
N PHE A 29 -3.14 -2.55 39.52
CA PHE A 29 -2.90 -3.89 39.01
C PHE A 29 -1.58 -4.41 39.59
N PRO A 30 -1.54 -5.59 40.23
CA PRO A 30 -0.32 -6.18 40.78
C PRO A 30 0.50 -6.83 39.67
N TYR A 31 0.82 -6.08 38.63
CA TYR A 31 1.52 -6.61 37.46
C TYR A 31 2.70 -5.70 37.17
N HIS A 32 3.89 -6.11 37.61
CA HIS A 32 5.14 -5.64 37.04
C HIS A 32 5.17 -6.26 35.64
N PRO A 33 4.92 -5.52 34.55
CA PRO A 33 5.15 -6.10 33.24
C PRO A 33 6.61 -6.49 33.22
N SER A 34 6.86 -7.66 32.66
CA SER A 34 8.21 -8.05 32.36
C SER A 34 8.83 -6.91 31.54
N THR A 35 10.03 -6.48 31.92
CA THR A 35 10.79 -5.45 31.20
C THR A 35 10.77 -5.58 29.67
N PRO A 36 10.64 -6.78 29.06
CA PRO A 36 10.50 -6.93 27.61
C PRO A 36 9.20 -6.36 27.03
N LEU A 37 8.04 -6.52 27.68
CA LEU A 37 6.77 -6.02 27.13
C LEU A 37 6.75 -4.49 27.11
N ALA A 38 7.21 -3.86 28.19
CA ALA A 38 7.36 -2.41 28.26
C ALA A 38 8.33 -1.89 27.18
N ALA A 39 9.46 -2.58 26.97
CA ALA A 39 10.41 -2.24 25.93
C ALA A 39 9.80 -2.34 24.52
N ILE A 40 9.00 -3.38 24.23
CA ILE A 40 8.30 -3.54 22.94
C ILE A 40 7.30 -2.40 22.71
N LEU A 41 6.52 -2.04 23.72
CA LEU A 41 5.54 -0.95 23.60
C LEU A 41 6.23 0.41 23.41
N TYR A 42 7.32 0.66 24.14
CA TYR A 42 8.11 1.87 23.95
C TYR A 42 8.74 1.92 22.54
N TYR A 43 9.33 0.81 22.10
CA TYR A 43 9.86 0.68 20.75
C TYR A 43 8.79 0.96 19.69
N SER A 44 7.61 0.34 19.84
CA SER A 44 6.45 0.58 18.98
C SER A 44 6.06 2.05 18.93
N ALA A 45 5.99 2.73 20.08
CA ALA A 45 5.60 4.14 20.16
C ALA A 45 6.62 5.04 19.45
N VAL A 46 7.92 4.87 19.72
CA VAL A 46 8.98 5.66 19.07
C VAL A 46 9.00 5.41 17.57
N LEU A 47 8.93 4.15 17.15
CA LEU A 47 8.94 3.78 15.74
C LEU A 47 7.75 4.39 14.99
N ASN A 48 6.54 4.23 15.51
CA ASN A 48 5.34 4.77 14.87
C ASN A 48 5.33 6.31 14.89
N MET A 49 5.92 6.96 15.90
CA MET A 49 6.13 8.41 15.91
C MET A 49 7.07 8.84 14.77
N LEU A 50 8.20 8.16 14.57
CA LEU A 50 9.14 8.45 13.47
C LEU A 50 8.47 8.26 12.10
N ILE A 51 7.70 7.18 11.93
CA ILE A 51 6.93 6.94 10.70
C ILE A 51 5.85 8.01 10.51
N ALA A 52 5.18 8.46 11.58
CA ALA A 52 4.19 9.54 11.50
C ALA A 52 4.82 10.88 11.10
N ILE A 53 6.04 11.17 11.57
CA ILE A 53 6.82 12.33 11.14
C ILE A 53 7.18 12.18 9.64
N GLY A 54 7.70 11.03 9.23
CA GLY A 54 8.00 10.74 7.82
C GLY A 54 6.79 10.88 6.92
N PHE A 55 5.63 10.39 7.37
CA PHE A 55 4.33 10.56 6.73
C PHE A 55 3.97 12.04 6.54
N LYS A 56 4.07 12.83 7.61
CA LYS A 56 3.69 14.25 7.60
C LYS A 56 4.61 15.07 6.70
N LEU A 57 5.91 14.77 6.72
CA LEU A 57 6.94 15.44 5.92
C LEU A 57 7.06 14.87 4.49
N ARG A 58 6.35 13.77 4.18
CA ARG A 58 6.43 13.05 2.90
C ARG A 58 7.85 12.61 2.55
N VAL A 59 8.61 12.18 3.55
CA VAL A 59 9.97 11.66 3.41
C VAL A 59 10.04 10.20 3.86
N GLY A 60 11.08 9.50 3.42
CA GLY A 60 11.34 8.13 3.87
C GLY A 60 10.41 7.09 3.25
N CYS A 61 9.81 7.32 2.08
CA CYS A 61 8.97 6.32 1.42
C CYS A 61 9.70 5.00 1.08
N THR A 62 11.04 5.00 1.15
CA THR A 62 11.92 3.82 1.01
C THR A 62 12.43 3.28 2.34
N LEU A 63 12.02 3.85 3.48
CA LEU A 63 12.47 3.48 4.84
C LEU A 63 12.24 2.00 5.14
N LEU A 64 11.16 1.44 4.60
CA LEU A 64 10.80 0.02 4.78
C LEU A 64 11.63 -0.92 3.89
N MET A 65 12.68 -0.42 3.25
CA MET A 65 13.68 -1.19 2.49
C MET A 65 13.08 -2.01 1.35
N LYS A 66 11.97 -1.55 0.76
CA LYS A 66 11.37 -2.20 -0.40
C LYS A 66 12.30 -2.07 -1.60
N ASP A 67 12.61 -3.20 -2.23
CA ASP A 67 13.35 -3.24 -3.49
C ASP A 67 12.49 -2.65 -4.61
N GLN A 68 12.99 -1.61 -5.28
CA GLN A 68 12.25 -0.92 -6.32
C GLN A 68 12.18 -1.70 -7.65
N LYS A 69 13.09 -2.66 -7.86
CA LYS A 69 13.13 -3.50 -9.06
C LYS A 69 12.41 -4.82 -8.84
N ALA A 70 12.62 -5.44 -7.67
CA ALA A 70 12.05 -6.74 -7.33
C ALA A 70 10.71 -6.64 -6.58
N GLY A 71 10.32 -5.44 -6.14
CA GLY A 71 9.08 -5.24 -5.38
C GLY A 71 9.04 -5.99 -4.05
N THR A 72 10.16 -6.56 -3.60
CA THR A 72 10.24 -7.38 -2.38
C THR A 72 10.61 -6.52 -1.18
N ILE A 73 10.24 -7.01 0.01
CA ILE A 73 10.64 -6.41 1.29
C ILE A 73 11.52 -7.44 2.01
N PRO A 74 12.76 -7.10 2.42
CA PRO A 74 13.66 -8.04 3.07
C PRO A 74 13.14 -8.44 4.45
N LEU A 75 13.47 -9.65 4.90
CA LEU A 75 13.09 -10.15 6.23
C LEU A 75 13.51 -9.19 7.35
N LEU A 76 14.67 -8.55 7.23
CA LEU A 76 15.15 -7.58 8.20
C LEU A 76 14.19 -6.38 8.35
N SER A 77 13.53 -5.94 7.28
CA SER A 77 12.51 -4.90 7.37
C SER A 77 11.31 -5.36 8.19
N TYR A 78 10.85 -6.60 8.01
CA TYR A 78 9.78 -7.16 8.84
C TYR A 78 10.18 -7.28 10.30
N ILE A 79 11.43 -7.64 10.61
CA ILE A 79 11.93 -7.74 11.99
C ILE A 79 12.05 -6.36 12.63
N LEU A 80 12.67 -5.39 11.95
CA LEU A 80 12.85 -4.04 12.50
C LEU A 80 11.51 -3.32 12.59
N PHE A 81 10.75 -3.28 11.50
CA PHE A 81 9.52 -2.51 11.42
C PHE A 81 8.27 -3.33 11.78
N PHE A 82 8.40 -4.43 12.53
CA PHE A 82 7.26 -5.29 12.90
C PHE A 82 6.08 -4.53 13.56
N PRO A 83 6.29 -3.53 14.46
CA PRO A 83 5.18 -2.80 15.08
C PRO A 83 4.39 -1.95 14.08
N PHE A 84 4.97 -1.68 12.91
CA PHE A 84 4.30 -1.02 11.79
C PHE A 84 3.72 -2.02 10.79
N HIS A 85 4.50 -3.02 10.38
CA HIS A 85 4.11 -4.01 9.37
C HIS A 85 2.90 -4.83 9.80
N ILE A 86 2.91 -5.36 11.03
CA ILE A 86 1.82 -6.24 11.52
C ILE A 86 0.46 -5.53 11.46
N PRO A 87 0.25 -4.36 12.10
CA PRO A 87 -1.06 -3.71 12.05
C PRO A 87 -1.41 -3.23 10.64
N THR A 88 -0.43 -2.81 9.84
CA THR A 88 -0.67 -2.37 8.46
C THR A 88 -1.15 -3.52 7.56
N ILE A 89 -0.48 -4.66 7.63
CA ILE A 89 -0.86 -5.89 6.90
C ILE A 89 -2.23 -6.38 7.38
N LEU A 90 -2.45 -6.45 8.70
CA LEU A 90 -3.69 -6.93 9.28
C LEU A 90 -4.87 -6.02 8.90
N TYR A 91 -4.70 -4.70 9.03
CA TYR A 91 -5.73 -3.74 8.63
C TYR A 91 -6.10 -3.89 7.15
N THR A 92 -5.11 -3.93 6.26
CA THR A 92 -5.35 -4.05 4.82
C THR A 92 -6.00 -5.39 4.48
N TYR A 93 -5.61 -6.48 5.14
CA TYR A 93 -6.25 -7.78 4.98
C TYR A 93 -7.72 -7.75 5.40
N ILE A 94 -8.02 -7.30 6.62
CA ILE A 94 -9.39 -7.19 7.15
C ILE A 94 -10.25 -6.30 6.25
N HIS A 95 -9.76 -5.12 5.88
CA HIS A 95 -10.48 -4.20 5.00
C HIS A 95 -10.74 -4.81 3.62
N THR A 96 -9.79 -5.59 3.09
CA THR A 96 -9.98 -6.28 1.80
C THR A 96 -11.03 -7.38 1.92
N VAL A 97 -10.94 -8.25 2.92
CA VAL A 97 -11.89 -9.36 3.10
C VAL A 97 -13.32 -8.84 3.33
N LEU A 98 -13.48 -7.83 4.18
CA LEU A 98 -14.78 -7.20 4.40
C LEU A 98 -15.29 -6.49 3.15
N GLY A 99 -14.41 -5.85 2.37
CA GLY A 99 -14.78 -5.22 1.10
C GLY A 99 -15.28 -6.24 0.09
N VAL A 100 -14.54 -7.33 -0.12
CA VAL A 100 -14.91 -8.42 -1.03
C VAL A 100 -16.22 -9.08 -0.59
N GLY A 101 -16.41 -9.28 0.71
CA GLY A 101 -17.68 -9.79 1.26
C GLY A 101 -18.88 -8.89 0.96
N HIS A 102 -18.66 -7.60 0.70
CA HIS A 102 -19.67 -6.62 0.29
C HIS A 102 -19.64 -6.31 -1.22
N GLY A 103 -18.98 -7.13 -2.04
CA GLY A 103 -18.98 -6.99 -3.50
C GLY A 103 -17.94 -6.01 -4.07
N VAL A 104 -16.96 -5.57 -3.29
CA VAL A 104 -15.82 -4.79 -3.81
C VAL A 104 -14.79 -5.73 -4.43
N ASN A 105 -14.44 -5.52 -5.70
CA ASN A 105 -13.45 -6.33 -6.39
C ASN A 105 -12.02 -6.08 -5.88
N TYR A 106 -11.13 -7.05 -6.09
CA TYR A 106 -9.70 -6.89 -5.79
C TYR A 106 -9.03 -5.85 -6.69
N ALA A 107 -9.48 -5.79 -7.94
CA ALA A 107 -9.19 -4.77 -8.92
C ALA A 107 -10.34 -4.69 -9.91
N ASP A 108 -10.50 -3.54 -10.55
CA ASP A 108 -11.52 -3.29 -11.57
C ASP A 108 -10.85 -2.86 -12.87
N GLU A 109 -11.33 -3.41 -13.99
CA GLU A 109 -11.02 -2.90 -15.33
C GLU A 109 -11.80 -1.60 -15.55
N VAL A 110 -11.10 -0.46 -15.53
CA VAL A 110 -11.71 0.87 -15.67
C VAL A 110 -11.83 1.31 -17.13
N LEU A 111 -10.93 0.81 -17.99
CA LEU A 111 -10.93 0.96 -19.44
C LEU A 111 -10.38 -0.34 -20.05
N PRO A 112 -10.61 -0.62 -21.35
CA PRO A 112 -10.08 -1.83 -21.97
C PRO A 112 -8.57 -2.02 -21.73
N ASP A 113 -8.24 -3.14 -21.09
CA ASP A 113 -6.92 -3.54 -20.60
C ASP A 113 -6.26 -2.57 -19.61
N PHE A 114 -7.04 -1.75 -18.91
CA PHE A 114 -6.56 -0.84 -17.88
C PHE A 114 -7.23 -1.13 -16.55
N TRP A 115 -6.44 -1.59 -15.60
CA TRP A 115 -6.92 -2.09 -14.33
C TRP A 115 -6.42 -1.24 -13.17
N VAL A 116 -7.31 -1.00 -12.20
CA VAL A 116 -7.00 -0.32 -10.95
C VAL A 116 -7.31 -1.25 -9.79
N GLY A 117 -6.32 -1.48 -8.91
CA GLY A 117 -6.43 -2.51 -7.88
C GLY A 117 -5.84 -2.15 -6.52
N GLY A 118 -6.14 -3.00 -5.54
CA GLY A 118 -5.48 -3.01 -4.24
C GLY A 118 -4.28 -3.95 -4.18
N ARG A 119 -3.70 -4.10 -2.99
CA ARG A 119 -2.57 -5.02 -2.72
C ARG A 119 -2.83 -6.45 -3.24
N TYR A 120 -4.08 -6.87 -3.21
CA TYR A 120 -4.50 -8.21 -3.59
C TYR A 120 -4.98 -8.32 -5.04
N ALA A 121 -4.60 -7.39 -5.92
CA ALA A 121 -4.97 -7.40 -7.34
C ALA A 121 -4.57 -8.71 -8.07
N HIS A 122 -3.50 -9.39 -7.64
CA HIS A 122 -3.16 -10.73 -8.15
C HIS A 122 -4.27 -11.80 -7.94
N LYS A 123 -5.27 -11.53 -7.08
CA LYS A 123 -6.37 -12.46 -6.77
C LYS A 123 -7.64 -12.19 -7.59
N ILE A 124 -7.56 -11.40 -8.67
CA ILE A 124 -8.71 -11.17 -9.54
C ILE A 124 -9.30 -12.52 -10.00
N PRO A 125 -10.61 -12.77 -9.82
CA PRO A 125 -11.22 -14.00 -10.27
C PRO A 125 -11.18 -14.14 -11.80
N GLN A 126 -11.01 -15.36 -12.29
CA GLN A 126 -11.03 -15.66 -13.74
C GLN A 126 -12.33 -15.24 -14.44
N SER A 127 -13.45 -15.12 -13.70
CA SER A 127 -14.71 -14.60 -14.22
C SER A 127 -14.62 -13.15 -14.70
N GLN A 128 -13.68 -12.37 -14.16
CA GLN A 128 -13.39 -11.00 -14.60
C GLN A 128 -12.42 -10.97 -15.79
N LYS A 129 -11.93 -12.13 -16.24
CA LYS A 129 -11.02 -12.28 -17.38
C LYS A 129 -9.79 -11.37 -17.29
N PRO A 130 -9.02 -11.42 -16.18
CA PRO A 130 -7.77 -10.69 -16.11
C PRO A 130 -6.82 -11.15 -17.22
N PRO A 131 -5.90 -10.29 -17.70
CA PRO A 131 -4.89 -10.70 -18.65
C PRO A 131 -3.98 -11.78 -18.05
N GLU A 132 -3.50 -12.70 -18.88
CA GLU A 132 -2.50 -13.71 -18.46
C GLU A 132 -1.19 -13.05 -18.01
N ARG A 133 -0.87 -11.89 -18.58
CA ARG A 133 0.33 -11.12 -18.25
C ARG A 133 0.06 -9.63 -18.40
N TRP A 134 0.54 -8.86 -17.43
CA TRP A 134 0.56 -7.41 -17.45
C TRP A 134 1.74 -6.92 -18.31
N GLU A 135 1.51 -5.91 -19.15
CA GLU A 135 2.60 -5.21 -19.80
C GLU A 135 3.27 -4.24 -18.83
N VAL A 136 2.47 -3.52 -18.03
CA VAL A 136 2.96 -2.61 -17.01
C VAL A 136 2.23 -2.84 -15.70
N THR A 137 2.98 -3.04 -14.62
CA THR A 137 2.46 -2.99 -13.25
C THR A 137 3.06 -1.81 -12.52
N VAL A 138 2.21 -0.88 -12.10
CA VAL A 138 2.57 0.27 -11.27
C VAL A 138 2.15 0.00 -9.83
N ASP A 139 3.13 0.02 -8.94
CA ASP A 139 2.96 -0.25 -7.51
C ASP A 139 3.32 0.99 -6.69
N LEU A 140 2.32 1.48 -5.95
CA LEU A 140 2.43 2.70 -5.14
C LEU A 140 2.62 2.41 -3.64
N THR A 141 2.81 1.13 -3.28
CA THR A 141 2.95 0.72 -1.89
C THR A 141 4.41 0.78 -1.45
N SER A 142 4.64 1.44 -0.32
CA SER A 142 5.91 1.39 0.41
C SER A 142 6.00 0.17 1.34
N GLU A 143 4.83 -0.29 1.77
CA GLU A 143 4.62 -1.15 2.93
C GLU A 143 4.39 -2.62 2.60
N PHE A 144 4.12 -2.94 1.33
CA PHE A 144 3.78 -4.29 0.89
C PHE A 144 4.72 -4.78 -0.21
N PRO A 145 4.97 -6.10 -0.28
CA PRO A 145 5.61 -6.69 -1.44
C PRO A 145 4.66 -6.69 -2.64
N GLU A 146 5.22 -6.63 -3.85
CA GLU A 146 4.49 -6.87 -5.10
C GLU A 146 4.26 -8.37 -5.29
N MET A 147 3.01 -8.76 -5.54
CA MET A 147 2.62 -10.17 -5.68
C MET A 147 2.52 -10.62 -7.14
N SER A 148 2.29 -9.70 -8.09
CA SER A 148 2.20 -9.99 -9.52
C SER A 148 3.50 -9.67 -10.28
N ILE A 149 4.65 -9.59 -9.61
CA ILE A 149 5.91 -9.24 -10.28
C ILE A 149 6.35 -10.30 -11.31
N GLY A 150 6.05 -11.57 -11.07
CA GLY A 150 6.31 -12.64 -12.04
C GLY A 150 5.40 -12.59 -13.27
N GLU A 151 4.31 -11.83 -13.20
CA GLU A 151 3.24 -11.75 -14.20
C GLU A 151 3.27 -10.41 -14.95
N THR A 152 4.36 -9.64 -14.86
CA THR A 152 4.49 -8.35 -15.52
C THR A 152 5.72 -8.27 -16.42
N SER A 153 5.63 -7.50 -17.52
CA SER A 153 6.78 -7.19 -18.39
C SER A 153 7.59 -6.02 -17.83
N VAL A 154 6.90 -4.97 -17.37
CA VAL A 154 7.51 -3.76 -16.81
C VAL A 154 6.93 -3.49 -15.43
N TYR A 155 7.79 -3.58 -14.42
CA TYR A 155 7.44 -3.20 -13.05
C TYR A 155 7.94 -1.79 -12.74
N VAL A 156 7.03 -0.94 -12.26
CA VAL A 156 7.34 0.43 -11.81
C VAL A 156 6.92 0.58 -10.36
N ASN A 157 7.90 0.69 -9.48
CA ASN A 157 7.69 1.01 -8.07
C ASN A 157 7.83 2.52 -7.85
N ALA A 158 6.75 3.16 -7.42
CA ALA A 158 6.73 4.56 -7.00
C ALA A 158 6.22 4.64 -5.56
N PRO A 159 7.07 4.27 -4.58
CA PRO A 159 6.61 3.99 -3.23
C PRO A 159 6.22 5.30 -2.56
N VAL A 160 5.04 5.31 -1.96
CA VAL A 160 4.51 6.45 -1.21
C VAL A 160 3.79 5.94 0.02
N TRP A 161 3.77 6.73 1.08
CA TRP A 161 3.04 6.37 2.29
C TRP A 161 1.51 6.34 2.06
N ASP A 162 0.80 5.43 2.74
CA ASP A 162 -0.66 5.30 2.62
C ASP A 162 -1.40 6.56 3.05
N GLY A 163 -2.02 7.24 2.09
CA GLY A 163 -2.73 8.52 2.31
C GLY A 163 -1.90 9.76 1.96
N THR A 164 -0.70 9.61 1.41
CA THR A 164 0.06 10.70 0.78
C THR A 164 -0.04 10.63 -0.75
N PRO A 165 -0.11 11.77 -1.44
CA PRO A 165 -0.02 11.79 -2.90
C PRO A 165 1.42 11.51 -3.36
N PRO A 166 1.61 10.86 -4.52
CA PRO A 166 2.93 10.78 -5.16
C PRO A 166 3.50 12.15 -5.53
N THR A 167 4.82 12.21 -5.66
CA THR A 167 5.52 13.40 -6.16
C THR A 167 5.26 13.57 -7.66
N ILE A 168 5.44 14.77 -8.19
CA ILE A 168 5.30 15.05 -9.64
C ILE A 168 6.21 14.11 -10.46
N ALA A 169 7.46 13.93 -10.03
CA ALA A 169 8.39 13.02 -10.69
C ALA A 169 7.89 11.57 -10.71
N ASN A 170 7.28 11.08 -9.62
CA ASN A 170 6.69 9.75 -9.58
C ASN A 170 5.44 9.66 -10.49
N ILE A 171 4.62 10.71 -10.52
CA ILE A 171 3.46 10.77 -11.43
C ILE A 171 3.93 10.68 -12.89
N ASP A 172 4.92 11.48 -13.27
CA ASP A 172 5.46 11.46 -14.63
C ASP A 172 6.11 10.13 -14.99
N LEU A 173 6.87 9.52 -14.07
CA LEU A 173 7.45 8.19 -14.25
C LEU A 173 6.36 7.14 -14.52
N CYS A 174 5.37 7.06 -13.64
CA CYS A 174 4.29 6.09 -13.77
C CYS A 174 3.47 6.34 -15.04
N ALA A 175 3.07 7.58 -15.30
CA ALA A 175 2.28 7.93 -16.47
C ALA A 175 3.03 7.64 -17.79
N SER A 176 4.35 7.88 -17.84
CA SER A 176 5.16 7.57 -19.02
C SER A 176 5.29 6.07 -19.24
N ALA A 177 5.49 5.28 -18.19
CA ALA A 177 5.49 3.82 -18.28
C ALA A 177 4.15 3.29 -18.79
N ILE A 178 3.04 3.76 -18.19
CA ILE A 178 1.68 3.44 -18.63
C ILE A 178 1.48 3.80 -20.10
N SER A 179 1.84 5.01 -20.52
CA SER A 179 1.69 5.45 -21.91
C SER A 179 2.53 4.66 -22.90
N SER A 180 3.68 4.12 -22.48
CA SER A 180 4.54 3.31 -23.34
C SER A 180 4.05 1.87 -23.51
N GLY A 181 3.43 1.30 -22.47
CA GLY A 181 3.00 -0.10 -22.47
C GLY A 181 1.51 -0.31 -22.74
N TRP A 182 0.66 0.64 -22.38
CA TRP A 182 -0.78 0.52 -22.56
C TRP A 182 -1.17 0.73 -24.02
N ARG A 183 -1.68 -0.32 -24.66
CA ARG A 183 -2.15 -0.28 -26.05
C ARG A 183 -3.68 -0.31 -26.14
N GLY A 184 -4.32 -0.97 -25.17
CA GLY A 184 -5.76 -1.25 -25.15
C GLY A 184 -6.17 -2.25 -26.25
N SER A 185 -6.98 -3.25 -25.92
CA SER A 185 -7.54 -4.20 -26.88
C SER A 185 -8.78 -3.59 -27.52
N ARG A 186 -8.97 -3.65 -28.83
CA ARG A 186 -8.79 -4.82 -29.71
C ARG A 186 -8.11 -4.45 -31.03
N GLY A 187 -6.88 -4.92 -31.25
CA GLY A 187 -6.35 -5.13 -32.60
C GLY A 187 -6.87 -6.45 -33.19
N ASN A 188 -7.21 -6.47 -34.48
CA ASN A 188 -7.59 -7.67 -35.24
C ASN A 188 -6.55 -8.79 -35.03
N GLY A 189 -6.84 -9.79 -34.20
CA GLY A 189 -5.93 -10.92 -33.97
C GLY A 189 -5.94 -11.56 -32.58
N GLY A 190 -6.68 -11.03 -31.61
CA GLY A 190 -7.03 -11.76 -30.37
C GLY A 190 -5.91 -11.97 -29.33
N LYS A 191 -4.76 -11.28 -29.45
CA LYS A 191 -3.74 -11.26 -28.38
C LYS A 191 -3.87 -9.99 -27.54
N SER A 192 -3.97 -10.16 -26.22
CA SER A 192 -3.95 -9.11 -25.20
C SER A 192 -2.56 -8.48 -25.09
N GLY A 193 -2.20 -7.65 -26.07
CA GLY A 193 -0.96 -6.87 -26.01
C GLY A 193 -1.20 -5.56 -25.26
N GLY A 194 -0.51 -5.36 -24.14
CA GLY A 194 -0.42 -4.03 -23.51
C GLY A 194 -1.41 -3.77 -22.37
N ALA A 195 -1.71 -4.74 -21.52
CA ALA A 195 -2.54 -4.52 -20.33
C ALA A 195 -1.78 -3.87 -19.18
N VAL A 196 -2.43 -2.98 -18.45
CA VAL A 196 -1.82 -2.22 -17.35
C VAL A 196 -2.56 -2.48 -16.04
N MET A 197 -1.80 -2.71 -14.97
CA MET A 197 -2.28 -2.73 -13.60
C MET A 197 -1.68 -1.55 -12.83
N VAL A 198 -2.52 -0.68 -12.27
CA VAL A 198 -2.09 0.36 -11.33
C VAL A 198 -2.70 0.07 -9.96
N HIS A 199 -1.87 -0.16 -8.95
CA HIS A 199 -2.38 -0.49 -7.62
C HIS A 199 -1.72 0.28 -6.48
N CYS A 200 -2.43 0.29 -5.36
CA CYS A 200 -1.94 0.77 -4.08
C CYS A 200 -2.47 -0.17 -2.98
N ALA A 201 -2.50 0.25 -1.72
CA ALA A 201 -3.01 -0.62 -0.65
C ALA A 201 -4.45 -1.11 -0.90
N HIS A 202 -5.35 -0.22 -1.33
CA HIS A 202 -6.79 -0.50 -1.44
C HIS A 202 -7.41 -0.20 -2.81
N GLY A 203 -6.64 0.34 -3.77
CA GLY A 203 -7.15 0.61 -5.13
C GLY A 203 -8.08 1.80 -5.29
N ARG A 204 -7.99 2.84 -4.44
CA ARG A 204 -8.97 3.94 -4.41
C ARG A 204 -8.41 5.35 -4.53
N GLY A 205 -7.26 5.61 -3.91
CA GLY A 205 -6.71 6.97 -3.81
C GLY A 205 -5.56 7.20 -4.77
N ARG A 206 -4.37 6.74 -4.33
CA ARG A 206 -3.10 6.90 -5.06
C ARG A 206 -3.15 6.25 -6.44
N SER A 207 -3.70 5.03 -6.52
CA SER A 207 -3.82 4.29 -7.77
C SER A 207 -4.77 4.98 -8.76
N CYS A 208 -5.91 5.50 -8.30
CA CYS A 208 -6.83 6.26 -9.16
C CYS A 208 -6.19 7.55 -9.68
N LEU A 209 -5.42 8.27 -8.85
CA LEU A 209 -4.67 9.45 -9.29
C LEU A 209 -3.70 9.11 -10.43
N ILE A 210 -2.91 8.05 -10.27
CA ILE A 210 -1.96 7.60 -11.29
C ILE A 210 -2.68 7.05 -12.52
N ALA A 211 -3.83 6.39 -12.34
CA ALA A 211 -4.67 5.94 -13.45
C ALA A 211 -5.10 7.13 -14.31
N CYS A 212 -5.68 8.18 -13.71
CA CYS A 212 -6.05 9.40 -14.43
C CYS A 212 -4.85 10.03 -15.16
N ALA A 213 -3.70 10.16 -14.48
CA ALA A 213 -2.50 10.71 -15.10
C ALA A 213 -2.01 9.86 -16.28
N GLY A 214 -2.02 8.54 -16.15
CA GLY A 214 -1.66 7.61 -17.21
C GLY A 214 -2.61 7.68 -18.40
N ILE A 215 -3.92 7.74 -18.15
CA ILE A 215 -4.95 7.82 -19.20
C ILE A 215 -4.79 9.11 -20.03
N VAL A 216 -4.59 10.25 -19.36
CA VAL A 216 -4.35 11.54 -20.02
C VAL A 216 -3.03 11.51 -20.81
N LYS A 217 -1.94 10.99 -20.21
CA LYS A 217 -0.63 10.87 -20.87
C LYS A 217 -0.69 10.00 -22.13
N SER A 218 -1.48 8.93 -22.10
CA SER A 218 -1.73 8.05 -23.25
C SER A 218 -2.63 8.65 -24.34
N GLY A 219 -3.13 9.88 -24.15
CA GLY A 219 -4.03 10.55 -25.09
C GLY A 219 -5.41 9.89 -25.19
N LYS A 220 -5.81 9.10 -24.18
CA LYS A 220 -7.12 8.41 -24.14
C LYS A 220 -8.21 9.26 -23.48
N ALA A 221 -7.83 10.30 -22.75
CA ALA A 221 -8.70 11.37 -22.24
C ALA A 221 -8.00 12.72 -22.44
N LYS A 222 -8.76 13.80 -22.59
CA LYS A 222 -8.19 15.15 -22.77
C LYS A 222 -7.59 15.70 -21.48
N ASP A 223 -8.30 15.50 -20.37
CA ASP A 223 -7.89 15.91 -19.04
C ASP A 223 -8.44 14.94 -17.97
N TRP A 224 -8.19 15.22 -16.70
CA TRP A 224 -8.53 14.32 -15.58
C TRP A 224 -10.04 14.25 -15.26
N ARG A 225 -10.86 15.12 -15.86
CA ARG A 225 -12.30 15.20 -15.62
C ARG A 225 -13.10 14.27 -16.52
N GLU A 226 -12.52 13.90 -17.66
CA GLU A 226 -13.05 12.94 -18.64
C GLU A 226 -12.60 11.51 -18.29
#